data_AF-A0A1V2KZQ5-F1
#
_entry.id   AF-A0A1V2KZQ5-F1
#
_cell.length_a   1.000
_cell.length_b   1.000
_cell.length_c   1.000
_cell.angle_alpha   90.00
_cell.angle_beta   90.00
_cell.angle_gamma   90.00
#
_symmetry.space_group_name_H-M   'P 1'
#
loop_
_entity.id
_entity.type
_entity.pdbx_description
1 polymer ?
#
loop_
_entity_poly.entity_id
_entity_poly.type
_entity_poly.pdbx_seq_one_letter_code
_entity_poly.pdbx_strand_id
1 'polypeptide(L)'
;MISLPGTPPQPLTLRTPSSEINTPLVSQIRSQRLQLSSNNNSAAYISQLEDYLSSIIECISQEGHPHTQALTYTASIPFSDTIPWTLPTKSNKPLETPWTLRDEISIVCCNISMGYTQRTYELMGKFARDQKPTSVPDDKFWLNTFKLLKKGLEYTEYVKQYATSEQQGTIWEASREYTLFVERTLMVSIQYSFLSKCLWKLKSTEFNILDDEINYSTLARIAISVKADLISLIKDSKYHKLMEYVEYLEVILKLVNGIIGALLSIENYKLDKIGVAIGFLNMAMDNITTKTNTPDDEEAETEEESKLKKKFSSFKKKVSDKSNKIKSSKTKKFKINNNVLSKLPDGIRSDYTNLFQLIELLHYKYHLENNHLKFDAVVTQEDLINYTPLGRGVPIDITPWKPNGSSITPQNTQSGYY
;
A
#
# COMPACT_ATOMS: atom_id res chain seq x y z
N MET A 1 2.18 -4.54 -0.54
CA MET A 1 1.83 -4.41 0.89
C MET A 1 0.35 -4.10 1.03
N ILE A 2 -0.16 -3.19 0.20
CA ILE A 2 -1.60 -2.98 0.00
C ILE A 2 -2.00 -3.78 -1.23
N SER A 3 -2.87 -4.77 -1.06
CA SER A 3 -3.47 -5.53 -2.16
C SER A 3 -4.95 -5.18 -2.28
N LEU A 4 -5.44 -4.90 -3.48
CA LEU A 4 -6.83 -4.53 -3.72
C LEU A 4 -7.74 -5.79 -3.72
N PRO A 5 -9.01 -5.68 -3.29
CA PRO A 5 -9.94 -6.79 -3.33
C PRO A 5 -10.03 -7.46 -4.71
N GLY A 6 -10.08 -8.79 -4.75
CA GLY A 6 -10.21 -9.53 -6.02
C GLY A 6 -9.03 -9.38 -6.98
N THR A 7 -7.87 -8.91 -6.52
CA THR A 7 -6.64 -8.83 -7.33
C THR A 7 -5.59 -9.86 -6.91
N PRO A 8 -4.72 -10.32 -7.83
CA PRO A 8 -4.75 -10.05 -9.27
C PRO A 8 -5.93 -10.75 -9.99
N PRO A 9 -6.46 -10.16 -11.08
CA PRO A 9 -7.37 -10.83 -12.01
C PRO A 9 -6.93 -12.25 -12.39
N GLN A 10 -7.89 -13.16 -12.49
CA GLN A 10 -7.69 -14.56 -12.84
C GLN A 10 -8.04 -14.81 -14.33
N PRO A 11 -7.34 -15.74 -15.00
CA PRO A 11 -7.64 -16.09 -16.38
C PRO A 11 -8.99 -16.81 -16.47
N LEU A 12 -9.75 -16.53 -17.53
CA LEU A 12 -10.96 -17.25 -17.91
C LEU A 12 -10.67 -18.21 -19.06
N THR A 13 -11.42 -19.30 -19.12
CA THR A 13 -11.36 -20.26 -20.23
C THR A 13 -11.76 -19.57 -21.53
N LEU A 14 -10.86 -19.58 -22.51
CA LEU A 14 -11.15 -19.08 -23.85
C LEU A 14 -12.14 -20.00 -24.56
N ARG A 15 -13.16 -19.41 -25.18
CA ARG A 15 -14.02 -20.12 -26.13
C ARG A 15 -13.28 -20.33 -27.45
N THR A 16 -13.67 -21.36 -28.22
CA THR A 16 -13.16 -21.61 -29.57
C THR A 16 -13.31 -20.35 -30.41
N PRO A 17 -12.23 -19.87 -31.06
CA PRO A 17 -12.30 -18.63 -31.83
C PRO A 17 -13.21 -18.81 -33.05
N SER A 18 -13.77 -17.71 -33.54
CA SER A 18 -14.27 -17.65 -34.91
C SER A 18 -13.13 -17.97 -35.90
N SER A 19 -13.47 -18.52 -37.07
CA SER A 19 -12.48 -18.88 -38.10
C SER A 19 -11.61 -17.70 -38.57
N GLU A 20 -12.07 -16.47 -38.35
CA GLU A 20 -11.41 -15.22 -38.75
C GLU A 20 -10.25 -14.81 -37.82
N ILE A 21 -10.21 -15.31 -36.58
CA ILE A 21 -9.20 -14.93 -35.56
C ILE A 21 -7.99 -15.89 -35.55
N ASN A 22 -8.07 -16.99 -36.30
CA ASN A 22 -7.12 -18.10 -36.19
C ASN A 22 -5.88 -17.93 -37.08
N THR A 23 -5.01 -16.97 -36.75
CA THR A 23 -3.67 -16.85 -37.35
C THR A 23 -2.66 -17.75 -36.62
N PRO A 24 -1.58 -18.24 -37.27
CA PRO A 24 -0.58 -19.11 -36.62
C PRO A 24 0.00 -18.52 -35.31
N LEU A 25 0.32 -17.22 -35.32
CA LEU A 25 0.78 -16.47 -34.16
C LEU A 25 -0.22 -16.53 -33.00
N VAL A 26 -1.50 -16.24 -33.28
CA VAL A 26 -2.57 -16.24 -32.28
C VAL A 26 -2.83 -17.66 -31.76
N SER A 27 -2.81 -18.67 -32.62
CA SER A 27 -2.98 -20.08 -32.22
C SER A 27 -1.86 -20.51 -31.25
N GLN A 28 -0.61 -20.16 -31.55
CA GLN A 28 0.54 -20.46 -30.70
C GLN A 28 0.41 -19.81 -29.32
N ILE A 29 0.09 -18.50 -29.27
CA ILE A 29 -0.08 -17.78 -27.99
C ILE A 29 -1.26 -18.34 -27.19
N ARG A 30 -2.37 -18.69 -27.84
CA ARG A 30 -3.53 -19.30 -27.17
C ARG A 30 -3.19 -20.67 -26.59
N SER A 31 -2.34 -21.46 -27.26
CA SER A 31 -1.86 -22.74 -26.72
C SER A 31 -1.06 -22.56 -25.43
N GLN A 32 -0.20 -21.53 -25.36
CA GLN A 32 0.58 -21.21 -24.16
C GLN A 32 -0.32 -20.75 -23.02
N ARG A 33 -1.38 -19.98 -23.34
CA ARG A 33 -2.37 -19.53 -22.34
C ARG A 33 -3.02 -20.68 -21.58
N LEU A 34 -3.20 -21.86 -22.19
CA LEU A 34 -3.82 -23.01 -21.54
C LEU A 34 -3.05 -23.48 -20.29
N GLN A 35 -1.80 -23.08 -20.14
CA GLN A 35 -0.97 -23.36 -18.97
C GLN A 35 -1.28 -22.43 -17.78
N LEU A 36 -1.97 -21.30 -18.02
CA LEU A 36 -2.42 -20.41 -16.95
C LEU A 36 -3.52 -21.09 -16.14
N SER A 37 -3.29 -21.21 -14.84
CA SER A 37 -4.25 -21.78 -13.91
C SER A 37 -4.57 -20.78 -12.80
N SER A 38 -5.81 -20.79 -12.32
CA SER A 38 -6.15 -20.08 -11.10
C SER A 38 -5.36 -20.68 -9.95
N ASN A 39 -4.43 -19.93 -9.37
CA ASN A 39 -3.54 -20.43 -8.33
C ASN A 39 -3.67 -19.61 -7.05
N ASN A 40 -3.91 -20.27 -5.93
CA ASN A 40 -3.98 -19.63 -4.61
C ASN A 40 -2.60 -19.19 -4.11
N ASN A 41 -1.51 -19.65 -4.71
CA ASN A 41 -0.15 -19.23 -4.39
C ASN A 41 0.29 -18.10 -5.32
N SER A 42 0.36 -16.88 -4.78
CA SER A 42 0.77 -15.69 -5.53
C SER A 42 2.14 -15.82 -6.20
N ALA A 43 3.11 -16.50 -5.60
CA ALA A 43 4.44 -16.65 -6.17
C ALA A 43 4.42 -17.51 -7.44
N ALA A 44 3.73 -18.66 -7.38
CA ALA A 44 3.57 -19.54 -8.53
C ALA A 44 2.74 -18.87 -9.64
N TYR A 45 1.69 -18.12 -9.27
CA TYR A 45 0.87 -17.38 -10.22
C TYR A 45 1.67 -16.30 -10.96
N ILE A 46 2.49 -15.52 -10.23
CA ILE A 46 3.39 -14.53 -10.85
C ILE A 46 4.32 -15.22 -11.85
N SER A 47 4.99 -16.32 -11.46
CA SER A 47 5.90 -17.03 -12.37
C SER A 47 5.19 -17.51 -13.64
N GLN A 48 3.99 -18.09 -13.54
CA GLN A 48 3.20 -18.50 -14.71
C GLN A 48 2.89 -17.31 -15.64
N LEU A 49 2.55 -16.13 -15.09
CA LEU A 49 2.29 -14.94 -15.88
C LEU A 49 3.56 -14.36 -16.52
N GLU A 50 4.70 -14.39 -15.82
CA GLU A 50 6.00 -13.94 -16.36
C GLU A 50 6.47 -14.84 -17.51
N ASP A 51 6.32 -16.16 -17.35
CA ASP A 51 6.64 -17.14 -18.39
C ASP A 51 5.71 -16.97 -19.60
N TYR A 52 4.41 -16.78 -19.35
CA TYR A 52 3.44 -16.52 -20.41
C TYR A 52 3.74 -15.22 -21.17
N LEU A 53 4.00 -14.12 -20.48
CA LEU A 53 4.37 -12.85 -21.10
C LEU A 53 5.64 -12.97 -21.94
N SER A 54 6.67 -13.62 -21.39
CA SER A 54 7.93 -13.86 -22.11
C SER A 54 7.69 -14.65 -23.40
N SER A 55 6.82 -15.66 -23.33
CA SER A 55 6.46 -16.49 -24.48
C SER A 55 5.69 -15.72 -25.55
N ILE A 56 4.76 -14.82 -25.17
CA ILE A 56 4.08 -13.92 -26.12
C ILE A 56 5.09 -13.06 -26.86
N ILE A 57 6.02 -12.43 -26.13
CA ILE A 57 7.00 -11.51 -26.70
C ILE A 57 8.01 -12.26 -27.59
N GLU A 58 8.35 -13.50 -27.25
CA GLU A 58 9.17 -14.36 -28.11
C GLU A 58 8.47 -14.67 -29.44
N CYS A 59 7.18 -15.04 -29.42
CA CYS A 59 6.40 -15.30 -30.64
C CYS A 59 6.35 -14.04 -31.54
N ILE A 60 6.14 -12.86 -30.95
CA ILE A 60 6.16 -11.58 -31.69
C ILE A 60 7.55 -11.28 -32.27
N SER A 61 8.61 -11.62 -31.54
CA SER A 61 9.98 -11.42 -32.00
C SER A 61 10.34 -12.35 -33.16
N GLN A 62 9.79 -13.57 -33.20
CA GLN A 62 9.95 -14.51 -34.32
C GLN A 62 9.31 -13.99 -35.62
N GLU A 63 8.27 -13.16 -35.51
CA GLU A 63 7.65 -12.42 -36.63
C GLU A 63 8.47 -11.18 -37.06
N GLY A 64 9.64 -10.95 -36.46
CA GLY A 64 10.53 -9.83 -36.80
C GLY A 64 10.28 -8.53 -36.05
N HIS A 65 9.38 -8.53 -35.04
CA HIS A 65 9.07 -7.34 -34.25
C HIS A 65 9.73 -7.39 -32.86
N PRO A 66 10.71 -6.51 -32.55
CA PRO A 66 11.36 -6.51 -31.24
C PRO A 66 10.39 -6.16 -30.11
N HIS A 67 10.72 -6.55 -28.87
CA HIS A 67 9.89 -6.30 -27.68
C HIS A 67 9.48 -4.83 -27.49
N THR A 68 10.28 -3.86 -27.96
CA THR A 68 9.97 -2.43 -27.90
C THR A 68 8.86 -1.99 -28.85
N GLN A 69 8.57 -2.79 -29.87
CA GLN A 69 7.52 -2.55 -30.86
C GLN A 69 6.28 -3.44 -30.65
N ALA A 70 6.33 -4.39 -29.71
CA ALA A 70 5.29 -5.40 -29.51
C ALA A 70 3.89 -4.79 -29.28
N LEU A 71 3.76 -3.78 -28.42
CA LEU A 71 2.46 -3.14 -28.16
C LEU A 71 1.89 -2.38 -29.36
N THR A 72 2.76 -1.82 -30.21
CA THR A 72 2.34 -1.13 -31.43
C THR A 72 1.92 -2.13 -32.50
N TYR A 73 2.70 -3.19 -32.71
CA TYR A 73 2.41 -4.24 -33.69
C TYR A 73 1.11 -5.00 -33.35
N THR A 74 0.90 -5.32 -32.08
CA THR A 74 -0.24 -6.13 -31.63
C THR A 74 -1.54 -5.36 -31.43
N ALA A 75 -1.53 -4.04 -31.66
CA ALA A 75 -2.66 -3.15 -31.44
C ALA A 75 -3.93 -3.52 -32.22
N SER A 76 -3.77 -4.09 -33.42
CA SER A 76 -4.88 -4.43 -34.33
C SER A 76 -5.02 -5.93 -34.56
N ILE A 77 -4.29 -6.77 -33.82
CA ILE A 77 -4.35 -8.23 -33.96
C ILE A 77 -5.45 -8.76 -33.02
N PRO A 78 -6.59 -9.25 -33.54
CA PRO A 78 -7.63 -9.84 -32.70
C PRO A 78 -7.11 -11.10 -32.01
N PHE A 79 -7.40 -11.25 -30.72
CA PHE A 79 -7.01 -12.39 -29.90
C PHE A 79 -8.22 -13.20 -29.41
N SER A 80 -9.33 -12.52 -29.09
CA SER A 80 -10.56 -13.13 -28.58
C SER A 80 -11.79 -12.26 -28.83
N ASP A 81 -12.96 -12.89 -29.04
CA ASP A 81 -14.25 -12.20 -29.10
C ASP A 81 -14.81 -11.81 -27.72
N THR A 82 -14.19 -12.32 -26.65
CA THR A 82 -14.59 -12.09 -25.27
C THR A 82 -13.39 -11.75 -24.40
N ILE A 83 -13.61 -10.99 -23.34
CA ILE A 83 -12.59 -10.64 -22.35
C ILE A 83 -12.13 -11.93 -21.63
N PRO A 84 -10.85 -12.31 -21.71
CA PRO A 84 -10.40 -13.60 -21.21
C PRO A 84 -9.92 -13.55 -19.76
N TRP A 85 -10.34 -12.55 -18.99
CA TRP A 85 -9.90 -12.28 -17.62
C TRP A 85 -11.09 -11.90 -16.73
N THR A 86 -11.03 -12.26 -15.45
CA THR A 86 -11.95 -11.70 -14.45
C THR A 86 -11.65 -10.22 -14.27
N LEU A 87 -12.63 -9.33 -14.40
CA LEU A 87 -12.40 -7.90 -14.25
C LEU A 87 -12.84 -7.37 -12.89
N PRO A 88 -12.12 -6.39 -12.32
CA PRO A 88 -12.62 -5.59 -11.20
C PRO A 88 -13.93 -4.88 -11.57
N THR A 89 -14.01 -4.29 -12.77
CA THR A 89 -15.26 -3.66 -13.22
C THR A 89 -16.25 -4.72 -13.70
N LYS A 90 -17.46 -4.69 -13.14
CA LYS A 90 -18.58 -5.52 -13.61
C LYS A 90 -19.23 -4.81 -14.81
N SER A 91 -18.78 -5.13 -16.03
CA SER A 91 -19.48 -4.71 -17.25
C SER A 91 -20.33 -5.86 -17.79
N ASN A 92 -21.64 -5.62 -17.91
CA ASN A 92 -22.56 -6.53 -18.61
C ASN A 92 -22.68 -6.20 -20.10
N LYS A 93 -21.97 -5.17 -20.59
CA LYS A 93 -22.04 -4.78 -22.00
C LYS A 93 -21.17 -5.71 -22.83
N PRO A 94 -21.67 -6.15 -24.00
CA PRO A 94 -20.83 -6.85 -24.97
C PRO A 94 -19.68 -5.94 -25.41
N LEU A 95 -18.55 -6.53 -25.77
CA LEU A 95 -17.44 -5.82 -26.34
C LEU A 95 -17.86 -5.18 -27.68
N GLU A 96 -17.56 -3.89 -27.85
CA GLU A 96 -17.79 -3.19 -29.13
C GLU A 96 -16.73 -3.57 -30.17
N THR A 97 -15.51 -3.90 -29.72
CA THR A 97 -14.38 -4.33 -30.54
C THR A 97 -13.78 -5.63 -29.99
N PRO A 98 -13.20 -6.50 -30.84
CA PRO A 98 -12.57 -7.72 -30.36
C PRO A 98 -11.40 -7.41 -29.42
N TRP A 99 -11.19 -8.27 -28.44
CA TRP A 99 -10.04 -8.21 -27.53
C TRP A 99 -8.76 -8.45 -28.32
N THR A 100 -7.83 -7.50 -28.26
CA THR A 100 -6.60 -7.54 -29.06
C THR A 100 -5.44 -8.17 -28.31
N LEU A 101 -4.40 -8.59 -29.04
CA LEU A 101 -3.19 -9.10 -28.41
C LEU A 101 -2.44 -8.02 -27.62
N ARG A 102 -2.60 -6.73 -27.97
CA ARG A 102 -2.12 -5.62 -27.13
C ARG A 102 -2.86 -5.53 -25.80
N ASP A 103 -4.19 -5.67 -25.80
CA ASP A 103 -4.98 -5.68 -24.57
C ASP A 103 -4.52 -6.82 -23.66
N GLU A 104 -4.23 -7.98 -24.26
CA GLU A 104 -3.69 -9.15 -23.56
C GLU A 104 -2.33 -8.87 -22.91
N ILE A 105 -1.36 -8.31 -23.65
CA ILE A 105 -0.06 -7.96 -23.08
C ILE A 105 -0.21 -6.94 -21.94
N SER A 106 -1.05 -5.92 -22.14
CA SER A 106 -1.23 -4.82 -21.18
C SER A 106 -1.84 -5.32 -19.87
N ILE A 107 -2.87 -6.15 -19.94
CA ILE A 107 -3.50 -6.70 -18.74
C ILE A 107 -2.58 -7.73 -18.05
N VAL A 108 -1.81 -8.53 -18.78
CA VAL A 108 -0.84 -9.46 -18.19
C VAL A 108 0.23 -8.69 -17.40
N CYS A 109 0.79 -7.62 -17.96
CA CYS A 109 1.72 -6.74 -17.25
C CYS A 109 1.09 -6.15 -15.97
N CYS A 110 -0.16 -5.68 -16.05
CA CYS A 110 -0.89 -5.17 -14.88
C CYS A 110 -1.16 -6.28 -13.84
N ASN A 111 -1.48 -7.49 -14.27
CA ASN A 111 -1.73 -8.63 -13.39
C ASN A 111 -0.47 -9.11 -12.68
N ILE A 112 0.68 -9.15 -13.37
CA ILE A 112 1.99 -9.42 -12.75
C ILE A 112 2.28 -8.36 -11.68
N SER A 113 2.07 -7.09 -12.03
CA SER A 113 2.26 -5.94 -11.14
C SER A 113 1.42 -6.03 -9.86
N MET A 114 0.12 -6.32 -10.01
CA MET A 114 -0.78 -6.57 -8.87
C MET A 114 -0.39 -7.84 -8.10
N GLY A 115 0.08 -8.89 -8.80
CA GLY A 115 0.63 -10.10 -8.19
C GLY A 115 1.73 -9.78 -7.19
N TYR A 116 2.67 -8.89 -7.51
CA TYR A 116 3.71 -8.45 -6.57
C TYR A 116 3.16 -7.69 -5.36
N THR A 117 2.09 -6.90 -5.52
CA THR A 117 1.40 -6.28 -4.37
C THR A 117 0.75 -7.32 -3.46
N GLN A 118 0.09 -8.33 -4.03
CA GLN A 118 -0.52 -9.45 -3.35
C GLN A 118 0.53 -10.32 -2.64
N ARG A 119 1.67 -10.58 -3.29
CA ARG A 119 2.76 -11.38 -2.70
C ARG A 119 3.34 -10.71 -1.46
N THR A 120 3.61 -9.41 -1.54
CA THR A 120 4.14 -8.66 -0.39
C THR A 120 3.12 -8.49 0.72
N TYR A 121 1.85 -8.38 0.37
CA TYR A 121 0.72 -8.44 1.30
C TYR A 121 0.68 -9.77 2.06
N GLU A 122 0.80 -10.91 1.36
CA GLU A 122 0.80 -12.25 1.97
C GLU A 122 2.01 -12.48 2.86
N LEU A 123 3.20 -12.03 2.44
CA LEU A 123 4.42 -12.11 3.23
C LEU A 123 4.28 -11.35 4.56
N MET A 124 3.75 -10.13 4.51
CA MET A 124 3.52 -9.33 5.71
C MET A 124 2.43 -9.93 6.60
N GLY A 125 1.32 -10.40 6.01
CA GLY A 125 0.26 -11.07 6.76
C GLY A 125 0.75 -12.35 7.44
N LYS A 126 1.57 -13.15 6.74
CA LYS A 126 2.20 -14.35 7.31
C LYS A 126 3.12 -13.98 8.48
N PHE A 127 4.00 -13.00 8.29
CA PHE A 127 4.86 -12.51 9.37
C PHE A 127 4.02 -12.07 10.58
N ALA A 128 2.99 -11.25 10.36
CA ALA A 128 2.12 -10.73 11.40
C ALA A 128 1.36 -11.80 12.20
N ARG A 129 1.02 -12.95 11.58
CA ARG A 129 0.37 -14.08 12.25
C ARG A 129 1.36 -14.96 13.01
N ASP A 130 2.50 -15.24 12.41
CA ASP A 130 3.45 -16.25 12.91
C ASP A 130 4.43 -15.68 13.96
N GLN A 131 4.41 -14.37 14.18
CA GLN A 131 5.34 -13.65 15.06
C GLN A 131 5.13 -13.91 16.55
N LYS A 132 6.24 -13.83 17.31
CA LYS A 132 6.21 -13.62 18.75
C LYS A 132 5.97 -12.13 19.06
N PRO A 133 5.47 -11.76 20.25
CA PRO A 133 5.15 -10.37 20.58
C PRO A 133 6.29 -9.35 20.38
N THR A 134 7.55 -9.80 20.45
CA THR A 134 8.75 -8.97 20.34
C THR A 134 9.48 -9.09 19.00
N SER A 135 9.06 -9.97 18.09
CA SER A 135 9.74 -10.12 16.80
C SER A 135 9.34 -9.02 15.84
N VAL A 136 10.30 -8.56 15.06
CA VAL A 136 10.20 -7.44 14.12
C VAL A 136 10.75 -7.90 12.76
N PRO A 137 10.16 -7.50 11.63
CA PRO A 137 10.70 -7.89 10.33
C PRO A 137 12.10 -7.29 10.15
N ASP A 138 13.05 -8.13 9.74
CA ASP A 138 14.44 -7.72 9.55
C ASP A 138 14.61 -6.85 8.29
N ASP A 139 15.79 -6.24 8.13
CA ASP A 139 16.07 -5.40 6.96
C ASP A 139 15.99 -6.16 5.63
N LYS A 140 16.26 -7.48 5.64
CA LYS A 140 16.14 -8.33 4.46
C LYS A 140 14.69 -8.46 4.02
N PHE A 141 13.75 -8.58 4.95
CA PHE A 141 12.31 -8.61 4.67
C PHE A 141 11.86 -7.33 3.96
N TRP A 142 12.25 -6.16 4.50
CA TRP A 142 11.89 -4.87 3.92
C TRP A 142 12.52 -4.65 2.55
N LEU A 143 13.81 -5.00 2.41
CA LEU A 143 14.51 -4.95 1.12
C LEU A 143 13.86 -5.86 0.08
N ASN A 144 13.47 -7.08 0.47
CA ASN A 144 12.77 -8.01 -0.41
C ASN A 144 11.39 -7.46 -0.82
N THR A 145 10.65 -6.88 0.13
CA THR A 145 9.37 -6.22 -0.13
C THR A 145 9.53 -5.09 -1.16
N PHE A 146 10.52 -4.23 -0.99
CA PHE A 146 10.85 -3.18 -1.94
C PHE A 146 11.20 -3.75 -3.33
N LYS A 147 12.06 -4.76 -3.40
CA LYS A 147 12.47 -5.39 -4.67
C LYS A 147 11.30 -6.00 -5.43
N LEU A 148 10.40 -6.70 -4.75
CA LEU A 148 9.21 -7.29 -5.36
C LEU A 148 8.28 -6.22 -5.93
N LEU A 149 7.98 -5.17 -5.15
CA LEU A 149 7.14 -4.07 -5.63
C LEU A 149 7.80 -3.29 -6.76
N LYS A 150 9.12 -3.04 -6.68
CA LYS A 150 9.88 -2.42 -7.75
C LYS A 150 9.80 -3.23 -9.03
N LYS A 151 9.94 -4.57 -8.96
CA LYS A 151 9.77 -5.45 -10.12
C LYS A 151 8.37 -5.31 -10.74
N GLY A 152 7.32 -5.14 -9.94
CA GLY A 152 5.99 -4.78 -10.45
C GLY A 152 5.98 -3.48 -11.25
N LEU A 153 6.67 -2.44 -10.79
CA LEU A 153 6.74 -1.15 -11.49
C LEU A 153 7.40 -1.28 -12.87
N GLU A 154 8.38 -2.17 -13.04
CA GLU A 154 9.07 -2.43 -14.32
C GLU A 154 8.08 -2.85 -15.42
N TYR A 155 7.07 -3.67 -15.07
CA TYR A 155 6.01 -4.09 -16.01
C TYR A 155 5.03 -2.96 -16.34
N THR A 156 4.66 -2.13 -15.37
CA THR A 156 3.83 -0.94 -15.66
C THR A 156 4.59 0.06 -16.53
N GLU A 157 5.90 0.21 -16.33
CA GLU A 157 6.75 1.10 -17.12
C GLU A 157 6.90 0.62 -18.56
N TYR A 158 7.04 -0.70 -18.76
CA TYR A 158 7.05 -1.30 -20.10
C TYR A 158 5.79 -0.92 -20.90
N VAL A 159 4.60 -1.02 -20.29
CA VAL A 159 3.35 -0.65 -20.97
C VAL A 159 3.29 0.85 -21.24
N LYS A 160 3.60 1.70 -20.25
CA LYS A 160 3.55 3.17 -20.41
C LYS A 160 4.52 3.70 -21.46
N GLN A 161 5.71 3.10 -21.57
CA GLN A 161 6.74 3.59 -22.48
C GLN A 161 6.41 3.26 -23.94
N TYR A 162 5.83 2.08 -24.19
CA TYR A 162 5.64 1.57 -25.55
C TYR A 162 4.18 1.57 -26.02
N ALA A 163 3.22 1.93 -25.17
CA ALA A 163 1.86 2.29 -25.59
C ALA A 163 1.82 3.76 -26.05
N THR A 164 1.17 4.04 -27.17
CA THR A 164 1.04 5.43 -27.66
C THR A 164 -0.13 6.16 -26.97
N SER A 165 -0.07 7.49 -26.89
CA SER A 165 -1.04 8.31 -26.13
C SER A 165 -2.47 8.31 -26.68
N GLU A 166 -2.67 7.89 -27.93
CA GLU A 166 -3.99 7.83 -28.59
C GLU A 166 -4.70 6.47 -28.40
N GLN A 167 -4.07 5.54 -27.69
CA GLN A 167 -4.54 4.16 -27.56
C GLN A 167 -5.35 3.96 -26.27
N GLN A 168 -6.66 4.14 -26.36
CA GLN A 168 -7.56 3.52 -25.39
C GLN A 168 -7.55 2.00 -25.63
N GLY A 169 -7.30 1.23 -24.57
CA GLY A 169 -7.53 -0.21 -24.60
C GLY A 169 -9.00 -0.50 -24.90
N THR A 170 -9.32 -1.72 -25.32
CA THR A 170 -10.71 -2.13 -25.60
C THR A 170 -11.64 -1.91 -24.39
N ILE A 171 -11.08 -1.95 -23.18
CA ILE A 171 -11.72 -1.62 -21.91
C ILE A 171 -10.76 -0.80 -21.04
N TRP A 172 -11.27 -0.26 -19.94
CA TRP A 172 -10.45 0.46 -18.97
C TRP A 172 -9.28 -0.40 -18.45
N GLU A 173 -9.48 -1.66 -18.09
CA GLU A 173 -8.42 -2.53 -17.54
C GLU A 173 -7.28 -2.85 -18.53
N ALA A 174 -7.48 -2.59 -19.82
CA ALA A 174 -6.46 -2.70 -20.86
C ALA A 174 -5.89 -1.33 -21.28
N SER A 175 -6.37 -0.25 -20.67
CA SER A 175 -5.99 1.12 -21.00
C SER A 175 -4.75 1.60 -20.25
N ARG A 176 -4.13 2.67 -20.77
CA ARG A 176 -3.03 3.38 -20.11
C ARG A 176 -3.46 3.96 -18.76
N GLU A 177 -4.71 4.41 -18.63
CA GLU A 177 -5.27 4.93 -17.38
C GLU A 177 -5.27 3.87 -16.29
N TYR A 178 -5.61 2.63 -16.61
CA TYR A 178 -5.53 1.53 -15.66
C TYR A 178 -4.08 1.17 -15.33
N THR A 179 -3.18 1.18 -16.31
CA THR A 179 -1.74 1.01 -16.02
C THR A 179 -1.23 2.04 -15.02
N LEU A 180 -1.61 3.32 -15.18
CA LEU A 180 -1.27 4.39 -14.22
C LEU A 180 -1.92 4.17 -12.85
N PHE A 181 -3.14 3.65 -12.81
CA PHE A 181 -3.82 3.27 -11.57
C PHE A 181 -3.08 2.15 -10.82
N VAL A 182 -2.62 1.12 -11.54
CA VAL A 182 -1.82 0.01 -10.98
C VAL A 182 -0.46 0.49 -10.49
N GLU A 183 0.22 1.32 -11.29
CA GLU A 183 1.49 1.95 -10.90
C GLU A 183 1.34 2.74 -9.60
N ARG A 184 0.30 3.59 -9.50
CA ARG A 184 0.05 4.37 -8.29
C ARG A 184 -0.22 3.47 -7.08
N THR A 185 -0.90 2.34 -7.26
CA THR A 185 -1.11 1.33 -6.21
C THR A 185 0.21 0.71 -5.73
N LEU A 186 1.13 0.41 -6.66
CA LEU A 186 2.48 -0.06 -6.34
C LEU A 186 3.29 1.01 -5.60
N MET A 187 3.27 2.26 -6.07
CA MET A 187 3.97 3.39 -5.44
C MET A 187 3.47 3.61 -4.01
N VAL A 188 2.14 3.65 -3.81
CA VAL A 188 1.53 3.72 -2.48
C VAL A 188 2.00 2.55 -1.61
N SER A 189 2.01 1.32 -2.13
CA SER A 189 2.52 0.15 -1.41
C SER A 189 3.99 0.29 -0.98
N ILE A 190 4.86 0.82 -1.85
CA ILE A 190 6.28 1.01 -1.54
C ILE A 190 6.45 2.09 -0.47
N GLN A 191 5.87 3.27 -0.68
CA GLN A 191 6.00 4.38 0.26
C GLN A 191 5.41 4.03 1.63
N TYR A 192 4.26 3.35 1.65
CA TYR A 192 3.65 2.82 2.87
C TYR A 192 4.54 1.81 3.58
N SER A 193 5.32 0.99 2.87
CA SER A 193 6.22 0.02 3.51
C SER A 193 7.29 0.68 4.38
N PHE A 194 7.76 1.90 4.05
CA PHE A 194 8.66 2.67 4.91
C PHE A 194 7.97 3.12 6.21
N LEU A 195 6.69 3.50 6.12
CA LEU A 195 5.89 3.89 7.28
C LEU A 195 5.62 2.70 8.19
N SER A 196 5.25 1.55 7.60
CA SER A 196 5.08 0.31 8.34
C SER A 196 6.38 -0.07 9.04
N LYS A 197 7.52 -0.10 8.32
CA LYS A 197 8.85 -0.35 8.91
C LYS A 197 9.13 0.55 10.13
N CYS A 198 8.79 1.84 10.05
CA CYS A 198 8.93 2.76 11.18
C CYS A 198 8.08 2.33 12.39
N LEU A 199 6.80 2.00 12.19
CA LEU A 199 5.93 1.53 13.29
C LEU A 199 6.49 0.27 13.95
N TRP A 200 7.03 -0.65 13.16
CA TRP A 200 7.67 -1.87 13.65
C TRP A 200 8.97 -1.60 14.42
N LYS A 201 9.82 -0.68 13.95
CA LYS A 201 11.02 -0.24 14.67
C LYS A 201 10.67 0.46 15.99
N LEU A 202 9.62 1.30 15.99
CA LEU A 202 9.15 1.93 17.23
C LEU A 202 8.66 0.87 18.20
N LYS A 203 7.87 -0.11 17.76
CA LYS A 203 7.46 -1.23 18.62
C LYS A 203 8.66 -2.00 19.21
N SER A 204 9.69 -2.26 18.40
CA SER A 204 10.89 -3.01 18.84
C SER A 204 11.69 -2.29 19.92
N THR A 205 11.58 -0.97 19.99
CA THR A 205 12.26 -0.10 20.95
C THR A 205 11.32 0.32 22.08
N GLU A 206 10.24 -0.42 22.31
CA GLU A 206 9.20 -0.11 23.31
C GLU A 206 8.63 1.31 23.13
N PHE A 207 8.55 1.75 21.88
CA PHE A 207 8.10 3.07 21.43
C PHE A 207 8.98 4.22 21.94
N ASN A 208 10.29 4.00 22.07
CA ASN A 208 11.23 5.08 22.37
C ASN A 208 11.34 6.07 21.20
N ILE A 209 10.63 7.20 21.32
CA ILE A 209 10.62 8.26 20.31
C ILE A 209 11.82 9.21 20.36
N LEU A 210 12.69 9.08 21.37
CA LEU A 210 13.89 9.91 21.49
C LEU A 210 15.07 9.34 20.69
N ASP A 211 14.89 8.20 20.04
CA ASP A 211 15.86 7.68 19.07
C ASP A 211 16.03 8.69 17.92
N ASP A 212 17.28 9.12 17.69
CA ASP A 212 17.64 10.08 16.65
C ASP A 212 17.93 9.41 15.30
N GLU A 213 17.94 8.07 15.24
CA GLU A 213 18.06 7.34 13.98
C GLU A 213 16.81 7.44 13.09
N ILE A 214 15.68 7.88 13.63
CA ILE A 214 14.41 8.00 12.89
C ILE A 214 14.16 9.46 12.51
N ASN A 215 14.15 9.73 11.20
CA ASN A 215 13.78 11.03 10.66
C ASN A 215 12.25 11.15 10.50
N TYR A 216 11.56 11.54 11.58
CA TYR A 216 10.10 11.70 11.61
C TYR A 216 9.58 12.71 10.59
N SER A 217 10.33 13.79 10.35
CA SER A 217 9.97 14.83 9.37
C SER A 217 9.86 14.28 7.95
N THR A 218 10.87 13.51 7.54
CA THR A 218 10.88 12.88 6.22
C THR A 218 9.76 11.86 6.10
N LEU A 219 9.55 11.04 7.13
CA LEU A 219 8.46 10.05 7.14
C LEU A 219 7.08 10.70 7.13
N ALA A 220 6.89 11.84 7.81
CA ALA A 220 5.63 12.59 7.77
C ALA A 220 5.34 13.10 6.35
N ARG A 221 6.33 13.65 5.66
CA ARG A 221 6.19 14.08 4.26
C ARG A 221 5.89 12.92 3.32
N ILE A 222 6.50 11.75 3.54
CA ILE A 222 6.18 10.52 2.81
C ILE A 222 4.72 10.13 3.06
N ALA A 223 4.27 10.11 4.31
CA ALA A 223 2.89 9.78 4.67
C ALA A 223 1.86 10.74 4.04
N ILE A 224 2.17 12.03 3.98
CA ILE A 224 1.33 13.03 3.30
C ILE A 224 1.28 12.78 1.78
N SER A 225 2.39 12.36 1.16
CA SER A 225 2.39 11.93 -0.25
C SER A 225 1.50 10.71 -0.46
N VAL A 226 1.63 9.68 0.40
CA VAL A 226 0.78 8.48 0.36
C VAL A 226 -0.70 8.84 0.49
N LYS A 227 -1.05 9.77 1.38
CA LYS A 227 -2.41 10.29 1.53
C LYS A 227 -2.93 10.87 0.21
N ALA A 228 -2.14 11.70 -0.47
CA ALA A 228 -2.55 12.32 -1.73
C ALA A 228 -2.81 11.27 -2.82
N ASP A 229 -1.92 10.28 -2.94
CA ASP A 229 -2.08 9.19 -3.91
C ASP A 229 -3.28 8.29 -3.59
N LEU A 230 -3.52 7.99 -2.31
CA LEU A 230 -4.72 7.26 -1.88
C LEU A 230 -6.02 8.00 -2.22
N ILE A 231 -6.07 9.33 -2.02
CA ILE A 231 -7.22 10.14 -2.41
C ILE A 231 -7.45 10.05 -3.92
N SER A 232 -6.39 10.08 -4.73
CA SER A 232 -6.50 9.90 -6.19
C SER A 232 -7.03 8.51 -6.54
N LEU A 233 -6.49 7.44 -5.93
CA LEU A 233 -6.97 6.06 -6.15
C LEU A 233 -8.44 5.90 -5.76
N ILE A 234 -8.88 6.51 -4.65
CA ILE A 234 -10.28 6.49 -4.22
C ILE A 234 -11.17 7.22 -5.24
N LYS A 235 -10.73 8.38 -5.75
CA LYS A 235 -11.46 9.13 -6.77
C LYS A 235 -11.62 8.32 -8.06
N ASP A 236 -10.53 7.71 -8.53
CA ASP A 236 -10.53 6.87 -9.74
C ASP A 236 -11.45 5.65 -9.53
N SER A 237 -11.36 5.01 -8.35
CA SER A 237 -12.22 3.87 -7.98
C SER A 237 -13.70 4.25 -7.93
N LYS A 238 -14.05 5.44 -7.41
CA LYS A 238 -15.43 5.96 -7.42
C LYS A 238 -15.94 6.19 -8.85
N TYR A 239 -15.10 6.77 -9.70
CA TYR A 239 -15.43 7.01 -11.11
C TYR A 239 -15.75 5.70 -11.85
N HIS A 240 -14.97 4.64 -11.60
CA HIS A 240 -15.18 3.31 -12.17
C HIS A 240 -16.15 2.42 -11.38
N LYS A 241 -16.85 2.96 -10.37
CA LYS A 241 -17.86 2.26 -9.53
C LYS A 241 -17.31 1.02 -8.78
N LEU A 242 -16.04 1.04 -8.41
CA LEU A 242 -15.36 -0.01 -7.65
C LEU A 242 -15.54 0.19 -6.14
N MET A 243 -16.77 0.04 -5.64
CA MET A 243 -17.09 0.41 -4.24
C MET A 243 -16.32 -0.41 -3.19
N GLU A 244 -16.04 -1.69 -3.45
CA GLU A 244 -15.19 -2.50 -2.56
C GLU A 244 -13.77 -1.93 -2.43
N TYR A 245 -13.24 -1.33 -3.50
CA TYR A 245 -11.90 -0.70 -3.48
C TYR A 245 -11.96 0.60 -2.69
N VAL A 246 -13.02 1.38 -2.89
CA VAL A 246 -13.26 2.63 -2.16
C VAL A 246 -13.29 2.36 -0.66
N GLU A 247 -14.11 1.42 -0.20
CA GLU A 247 -14.23 1.09 1.22
C GLU A 247 -12.89 0.65 1.80
N TYR A 248 -12.16 -0.21 1.09
CA TYR A 248 -10.86 -0.71 1.52
C TYR A 248 -9.80 0.40 1.59
N LEU A 249 -9.69 1.24 0.55
CA LEU A 249 -8.73 2.34 0.48
C LEU A 249 -9.05 3.44 1.50
N GLU A 250 -10.33 3.72 1.80
CA GLU A 250 -10.74 4.68 2.81
C GLU A 250 -10.32 4.25 4.23
N VAL A 251 -10.30 2.94 4.51
CA VAL A 251 -9.73 2.43 5.77
C VAL A 251 -8.22 2.68 5.82
N ILE A 252 -7.49 2.39 4.76
CA ILE A 252 -6.04 2.64 4.70
C ILE A 252 -5.75 4.16 4.81
N LEU A 253 -6.59 5.00 4.21
CA LEU A 253 -6.48 6.45 4.31
C LEU A 253 -6.59 6.93 5.77
N LYS A 254 -7.51 6.37 6.57
CA LYS A 254 -7.62 6.66 8.00
C LYS A 254 -6.35 6.26 8.76
N LEU A 255 -5.79 5.08 8.47
CA LEU A 255 -4.51 4.65 9.04
C LEU A 255 -3.41 5.65 8.73
N VAL A 256 -3.26 6.02 7.46
CA VAL A 256 -2.23 6.95 7.01
C VAL A 256 -2.41 8.33 7.64
N ASN A 257 -3.64 8.84 7.78
CA ASN A 257 -3.89 10.09 8.53
C ASN A 257 -3.46 9.97 10.00
N GLY A 258 -3.73 8.82 10.64
CA GLY A 258 -3.24 8.53 12.00
C GLY A 258 -1.71 8.54 12.07
N ILE A 259 -1.03 7.93 11.10
CA ILE A 259 0.44 7.93 10.99
C ILE A 259 0.96 9.37 10.82
N ILE A 260 0.35 10.18 9.95
CA ILE A 260 0.72 11.59 9.75
C ILE A 260 0.67 12.33 11.08
N GLY A 261 -0.45 12.22 11.80
CA GLY A 261 -0.61 12.88 13.10
C GLY A 261 0.42 12.41 14.12
N ALA A 262 0.66 11.11 14.23
CA ALA A 262 1.66 10.57 15.16
C ALA A 262 3.09 11.06 14.84
N LEU A 263 3.51 11.03 13.57
CA LEU A 263 4.85 11.46 13.16
C LEU A 263 5.07 12.95 13.37
N LEU A 264 4.12 13.79 12.95
CA LEU A 264 4.19 15.25 13.16
C LEU A 264 4.10 15.62 14.64
N SER A 265 3.36 14.84 15.42
CA SER A 265 3.29 14.99 16.87
C SER A 265 4.64 14.72 17.53
N ILE A 266 5.33 13.62 17.15
CA ILE A 266 6.68 13.32 17.63
C ILE A 266 7.68 14.40 17.23
N GLU A 267 7.64 14.86 15.97
CA GLU A 267 8.55 15.92 15.50
C GLU A 267 8.37 17.22 16.28
N ASN A 268 7.12 17.69 16.45
CA ASN A 268 6.87 18.92 17.20
C ASN A 268 7.20 18.78 18.69
N TYR A 269 7.04 17.58 19.26
CA TYR A 269 7.50 17.30 20.61
C TYR A 269 9.02 17.43 20.73
N LYS A 270 9.78 16.85 19.78
CA LYS A 270 11.24 17.00 19.74
C LYS A 270 11.68 18.46 19.56
N LEU A 271 10.84 19.32 18.98
CA LEU A 271 11.07 20.76 18.83
C LEU A 271 10.57 21.60 20.03
N ASP A 272 10.22 20.96 21.15
CA ASP A 272 9.68 21.59 22.36
C ASP A 272 8.37 22.38 22.14
N LYS A 273 7.58 22.01 21.12
CA LYS A 273 6.27 22.59 20.82
C LYS A 273 5.17 21.64 21.26
N ILE A 274 5.03 21.44 22.56
CA ILE A 274 4.18 20.37 23.10
C ILE A 274 2.68 20.63 22.84
N GLY A 275 2.24 21.89 22.83
CA GLY A 275 0.85 22.24 22.47
C GLY A 275 0.47 21.86 21.04
N VAL A 276 1.40 22.04 20.09
CA VAL A 276 1.25 21.60 18.68
C VAL A 276 1.29 20.08 18.58
N ALA A 277 2.21 19.44 19.31
CA ALA A 277 2.33 18.00 19.36
C ALA A 277 1.04 17.32 19.83
N ILE A 278 0.44 17.83 20.91
CA ILE A 278 -0.86 17.35 21.41
C ILE A 278 -1.96 17.55 20.38
N GLY A 279 -1.99 18.70 19.68
CA GLY A 279 -2.96 18.94 18.60
C GLY A 279 -2.90 17.87 17.51
N PHE A 280 -1.71 17.58 16.97
CA PHE A 280 -1.53 16.50 15.99
C PHE A 280 -1.86 15.11 16.54
N LEU A 281 -1.61 14.88 17.82
CA LEU A 281 -1.94 13.62 18.46
C LEU A 281 -3.46 13.41 18.58
N ASN A 282 -4.19 14.48 18.88
CA ASN A 282 -5.66 14.47 18.90
C ASN A 282 -6.22 14.15 17.50
N MET A 283 -5.68 14.79 16.47
CA MET A 283 -6.02 14.46 15.08
C MET A 283 -5.73 12.98 14.76
N ALA A 284 -4.61 12.43 15.23
CA ALA A 284 -4.27 11.04 15.03
C ALA A 284 -5.30 10.11 15.70
N MET A 285 -5.65 10.37 16.95
CA MET A 285 -6.65 9.63 17.72
C MET A 285 -8.02 9.62 17.03
N ASP A 286 -8.50 10.77 16.55
CA ASP A 286 -9.79 10.88 15.88
C ASP A 286 -9.86 10.05 14.58
N ASN A 287 -8.72 9.79 13.93
CA ASN A 287 -8.68 8.98 12.72
C ASN A 287 -8.70 7.47 12.99
N ILE A 288 -8.17 7.01 14.13
CA ILE A 288 -7.98 5.58 14.40
C ILE A 288 -8.92 5.01 15.49
N THR A 289 -9.61 5.86 16.24
CA THR A 289 -10.53 5.47 17.31
C THR A 289 -11.99 5.72 16.93
N THR A 290 -12.91 5.04 17.62
CA THR A 290 -14.34 5.39 17.62
C THR A 290 -14.70 6.02 18.96
N LYS A 291 -15.51 7.09 18.94
CA LYS A 291 -16.07 7.68 20.16
C LYS A 291 -17.03 6.67 20.82
N THR A 292 -16.62 6.05 21.91
CA THR A 292 -17.50 5.23 22.75
C THR A 292 -18.25 6.12 23.73
N ASN A 293 -19.55 6.32 23.50
CA ASN A 293 -20.47 6.94 24.44
C ASN A 293 -21.50 5.88 24.89
N THR A 294 -21.08 4.83 25.60
CA THR A 294 -22.00 3.85 26.19
C THR A 294 -21.71 3.66 27.68
N PRO A 295 -22.72 3.76 28.58
CA PRO A 295 -22.55 3.70 30.04
C PRO A 295 -22.32 2.29 30.62
N ASP A 296 -22.47 1.22 29.84
CA ASP A 296 -22.57 -0.15 30.38
C ASP A 296 -21.23 -0.91 30.53
N ASP A 297 -20.09 -0.30 30.19
CA ASP A 297 -18.77 -0.97 30.23
C ASP A 297 -18.04 -0.81 31.59
N GLU A 298 -18.66 -0.19 32.61
CA GLU A 298 -18.00 0.16 33.89
C GLU A 298 -17.71 -1.03 34.84
N GLU A 299 -18.27 -2.23 34.61
CA GLU A 299 -18.19 -3.33 35.58
C GLU A 299 -17.15 -4.43 35.27
N ALA A 300 -16.56 -4.48 34.06
CA ALA A 300 -15.68 -5.58 33.65
C ALA A 300 -14.16 -5.35 33.89
N GLU A 301 -13.75 -4.19 34.42
CA GLU A 301 -12.39 -3.67 34.23
C GLU A 301 -11.40 -3.81 35.42
N THR A 302 -11.69 -4.58 36.45
CA THR A 302 -10.79 -4.67 37.62
C THR A 302 -9.53 -5.55 37.42
N GLU A 303 -9.47 -6.41 36.39
CA GLU A 303 -8.36 -7.37 36.23
C GLU A 303 -7.26 -6.98 35.23
N GLU A 304 -7.58 -6.33 34.10
CA GLU A 304 -6.57 -6.07 33.03
C GLU A 304 -5.63 -4.88 33.32
N GLU A 305 -6.10 -3.85 34.02
CA GLU A 305 -5.27 -2.70 34.44
C GLU A 305 -4.11 -3.12 35.36
N SER A 306 -4.23 -4.26 36.06
CA SER A 306 -3.19 -4.80 36.94
C SER A 306 -1.99 -5.38 36.18
N LYS A 307 -2.16 -5.76 34.91
CA LYS A 307 -1.10 -6.36 34.07
C LYS A 307 -0.30 -5.31 33.29
N LEU A 308 -0.93 -4.20 32.87
CA LEU A 308 -0.26 -3.06 32.24
C LEU A 308 0.57 -2.24 33.24
N LYS A 309 0.05 -2.02 34.47
CA LYS A 309 0.82 -1.36 35.55
C LYS A 309 2.10 -2.13 35.93
N LYS A 310 2.11 -3.47 35.81
CA LYS A 310 3.29 -4.32 36.10
C LYS A 310 4.41 -4.20 35.06
N LYS A 311 4.12 -3.78 33.82
CA LYS A 311 5.17 -3.51 32.81
C LYS A 311 5.78 -2.10 32.95
N PHE A 312 5.13 -1.19 33.67
CA PHE A 312 5.62 0.16 33.91
C PHE A 312 6.37 0.36 35.24
N SER A 313 6.39 -0.65 36.13
CA SER A 313 7.15 -0.55 37.38
C SER A 313 8.67 -0.63 37.19
N SER A 314 9.16 -1.01 36.01
CA SER A 314 10.59 -1.01 35.65
C SER A 314 11.13 0.38 35.27
N PHE A 315 10.26 1.38 35.04
CA PHE A 315 10.67 2.74 34.64
C PHE A 315 10.49 3.80 35.74
N LYS A 316 9.95 3.44 36.91
CA LYS A 316 9.81 4.34 38.07
C LYS A 316 10.47 3.75 39.32
N LYS A 317 11.80 3.89 39.40
CA LYS A 317 12.51 3.76 40.68
C LYS A 317 13.45 4.94 40.92
N LYS A 318 12.85 6.09 41.21
CA LYS A 318 13.27 7.10 42.20
C LYS A 318 12.34 8.30 42.10
N VAL A 319 11.47 8.43 43.10
CA VAL A 319 10.85 9.62 43.69
C VAL A 319 9.54 9.11 44.27
N SER A 320 9.62 8.67 45.52
CA SER A 320 8.44 8.35 46.32
C SER A 320 7.94 9.60 47.03
N ASP A 321 6.63 9.60 47.25
CA ASP A 321 5.94 10.21 48.38
C ASP A 321 6.05 11.72 48.56
N LYS A 322 5.06 12.43 48.01
CA LYS A 322 4.03 13.13 48.82
C LYS A 322 3.09 13.94 47.93
N SER A 323 1.85 14.02 48.40
CA SER A 323 0.81 15.03 48.14
C SER A 323 -0.39 14.61 47.28
N ASN A 324 -1.44 14.24 48.01
CA ASN A 324 -2.82 14.72 47.98
C ASN A 324 -3.48 15.14 46.65
N LYS A 325 -4.56 14.40 46.37
CA LYS A 325 -5.87 14.87 45.86
C LYS A 325 -5.82 15.95 44.78
N ILE A 326 -5.56 15.52 43.55
CA ILE A 326 -6.02 16.20 42.35
C ILE A 326 -7.07 15.30 41.72
N LYS A 327 -8.29 15.83 41.52
CA LYS A 327 -9.36 15.17 40.78
C LYS A 327 -8.81 14.78 39.41
N SER A 328 -8.58 13.50 39.18
CA SER A 328 -8.18 13.00 37.88
C SER A 328 -9.26 13.39 36.87
N SER A 329 -8.88 14.19 35.88
CA SER A 329 -9.64 14.30 34.65
C SER A 329 -9.89 12.88 34.16
N LYS A 330 -11.16 12.45 34.12
CA LYS A 330 -11.57 11.16 33.56
C LYS A 330 -10.99 11.07 32.14
N THR A 331 -9.89 10.32 31.96
CA THR A 331 -9.36 9.99 30.66
C THR A 331 -10.46 9.20 29.96
N LYS A 332 -11.13 9.80 28.97
CA LYS A 332 -12.12 9.08 28.15
C LYS A 332 -11.40 7.84 27.59
N LYS A 333 -11.88 6.64 27.93
CA LYS A 333 -11.26 5.39 27.45
C LYS A 333 -11.48 5.31 25.94
N PHE A 334 -10.40 5.35 25.17
CA PHE A 334 -10.42 5.24 23.73
C PHE A 334 -10.36 3.76 23.34
N LYS A 335 -11.27 3.28 22.51
CA LYS A 335 -11.21 1.91 21.97
C LYS A 335 -10.88 1.95 20.47
N ILE A 336 -10.05 1.01 20.02
CA ILE A 336 -9.85 0.80 18.58
C ILE A 336 -11.19 0.37 17.97
N ASN A 337 -11.45 0.83 16.75
CA ASN A 337 -12.63 0.40 16.00
C ASN A 337 -12.50 -1.08 15.56
N ASN A 338 -13.01 -1.99 16.37
CA ASN A 338 -12.96 -3.44 16.10
C ASN A 338 -13.68 -3.86 14.81
N ASN A 339 -14.71 -3.12 14.39
CA ASN A 339 -15.43 -3.40 13.14
C ASN A 339 -14.58 -3.07 11.90
N VAL A 340 -13.64 -2.14 12.02
CA VAL A 340 -12.67 -1.83 10.97
C VAL A 340 -11.52 -2.83 11.00
N LEU A 341 -11.02 -3.21 12.19
CA LEU A 341 -9.94 -4.18 12.34
C LEU A 341 -10.29 -5.57 11.80
N SER A 342 -11.52 -6.03 11.99
CA SER A 342 -11.95 -7.37 11.55
C SER A 342 -11.96 -7.54 10.03
N LYS A 343 -12.14 -6.44 9.29
CA LYS A 343 -12.12 -6.40 7.83
C LYS A 343 -10.71 -6.18 7.26
N LEU A 344 -9.75 -5.86 8.13
CA LEU A 344 -8.39 -5.56 7.71
C LEU A 344 -7.52 -6.82 7.61
N PRO A 345 -6.64 -6.86 6.60
CA PRO A 345 -5.55 -7.81 6.50
C PRO A 345 -4.66 -7.82 7.74
N ASP A 346 -4.10 -8.98 8.11
CA ASP A 346 -3.31 -9.12 9.35
C ASP A 346 -2.10 -8.17 9.43
N GLY A 347 -1.44 -7.92 8.31
CA GLY A 347 -0.32 -6.97 8.23
C GLY A 347 -0.76 -5.53 8.56
N ILE A 348 -1.80 -5.05 7.87
CA ILE A 348 -2.35 -3.70 8.09
C ILE A 348 -3.00 -3.60 9.48
N ARG A 349 -3.65 -4.65 9.95
CA ARG A 349 -4.20 -4.74 11.31
C ARG A 349 -3.09 -4.60 12.36
N SER A 350 -1.94 -5.23 12.15
CA SER A 350 -0.79 -5.10 13.06
C SER A 350 -0.23 -3.69 13.06
N ASP A 351 -0.14 -3.04 11.90
CA ASP A 351 0.26 -1.63 11.81
C ASP A 351 -0.70 -0.72 12.57
N TYR A 352 -2.02 -0.94 12.44
CA TYR A 352 -3.06 -0.25 13.23
C TYR A 352 -2.86 -0.42 14.73
N THR A 353 -2.64 -1.66 15.19
CA THR A 353 -2.42 -1.95 16.62
C THR A 353 -1.14 -1.27 17.13
N ASN A 354 -0.05 -1.34 16.36
CA ASN A 354 1.21 -0.70 16.74
C ASN A 354 1.06 0.83 16.82
N LEU A 355 0.35 1.44 15.85
CA LEU A 355 0.07 2.87 15.86
C LEU A 355 -0.80 3.28 17.03
N PHE A 356 -1.83 2.50 17.36
CA PHE A 356 -2.70 2.79 18.51
C PHE A 356 -1.92 2.77 19.82
N GLN A 357 -1.10 1.74 20.05
CA GLN A 357 -0.24 1.65 21.24
C GLN A 357 0.73 2.83 21.34
N LEU A 358 1.34 3.22 20.21
CA LEU A 358 2.19 4.41 20.17
C LEU A 358 1.40 5.65 20.61
N ILE A 359 0.22 5.89 20.04
CA ILE A 359 -0.61 7.06 20.34
C ILE A 359 -1.04 7.11 21.81
N GLU A 360 -1.42 5.98 22.41
CA GLU A 360 -1.75 5.92 23.84
C GLU A 360 -0.58 6.36 24.73
N LEU A 361 0.63 5.88 24.41
CA LEU A 361 1.85 6.22 25.14
C LEU A 361 2.21 7.70 25.00
N LEU A 362 2.15 8.22 23.77
CA LEU A 362 2.41 9.64 23.50
C LEU A 362 1.38 10.52 24.21
N HIS A 363 0.11 10.11 24.23
CA HIS A 363 -0.96 10.90 24.83
C HIS A 363 -0.74 11.02 26.33
N TYR A 364 -0.45 9.90 27.01
CA TYR A 364 -0.10 9.92 28.43
C TYR A 364 1.12 10.83 28.68
N LYS A 365 2.20 10.65 27.91
CA LYS A 365 3.45 11.39 28.09
C LYS A 365 3.26 12.89 27.90
N TYR A 366 2.69 13.30 26.77
CA TYR A 366 2.59 14.72 26.41
C TYR A 366 1.62 15.48 27.30
N HIS A 367 0.48 14.87 27.68
CA HIS A 367 -0.44 15.53 28.60
C HIS A 367 0.12 15.64 30.01
N LEU A 368 0.83 14.62 30.51
CA LEU A 368 1.49 14.69 31.81
C LEU A 368 2.51 15.83 31.84
N GLU A 369 3.37 15.91 30.82
CA GLU A 369 4.38 16.95 30.72
C GLU A 369 3.75 18.34 30.52
N ASN A 370 2.74 18.47 29.66
CA ASN A 370 2.12 19.77 29.42
C ASN A 370 1.36 20.30 30.64
N ASN A 371 0.65 19.42 31.36
CA ASN A 371 -0.15 19.82 32.53
C ASN A 371 0.68 20.12 33.79
N HIS A 372 1.96 19.70 33.81
CA HIS A 372 2.80 19.84 34.99
C HIS A 372 4.07 20.67 34.78
N LEU A 373 4.53 20.83 33.53
CA LEU A 373 5.81 21.46 33.23
C LEU A 373 5.70 22.60 32.21
N LYS A 374 5.01 22.39 31.08
CA LYS A 374 5.06 23.32 29.92
C LYS A 374 3.90 24.31 29.86
N PHE A 375 2.67 23.85 30.09
CA PHE A 375 1.45 24.65 30.05
C PHE A 375 1.17 25.34 28.71
N ASP A 376 1.64 24.76 27.60
CA ASP A 376 1.38 25.26 26.25
C ASP A 376 -0.10 25.17 25.90
N ALA A 377 -0.60 26.18 25.18
CA ALA A 377 -1.91 26.13 24.55
C ALA A 377 -1.96 25.03 23.49
N VAL A 378 -2.97 24.17 23.57
CA VAL A 378 -3.17 23.08 22.60
C VAL A 378 -3.76 23.65 21.31
N VAL A 379 -3.08 23.40 20.19
CA VAL A 379 -3.51 23.87 18.87
C VAL A 379 -4.75 23.11 18.41
N THR A 380 -5.72 23.83 17.82
CA THR A 380 -6.95 23.24 17.31
C THR A 380 -6.72 22.51 15.99
N GLN A 381 -7.63 21.61 15.61
CA GLN A 381 -7.50 20.84 14.37
C GLN A 381 -7.47 21.72 13.11
N GLU A 382 -8.20 22.85 13.11
CA GLU A 382 -8.23 23.80 12.00
C GLU A 382 -6.87 24.49 11.80
N ASP A 383 -6.20 24.81 12.91
CA ASP A 383 -4.91 25.51 12.90
C ASP A 383 -3.72 24.58 12.56
N LEU A 384 -3.88 23.26 12.68
CA LEU A 384 -2.82 22.28 12.37
C LEU A 384 -2.34 22.35 10.91
N ILE A 385 -3.17 22.88 10.00
CA ILE A 385 -2.77 23.06 8.60
C ILE A 385 -1.53 23.95 8.47
N ASN A 386 -1.37 24.94 9.35
CA ASN A 386 -0.24 25.87 9.36
C ASN A 386 1.08 25.18 9.78
N TYR A 387 0.99 24.01 10.39
CA TYR A 387 2.14 23.22 10.86
C TYR A 387 2.37 21.97 10.00
N THR A 388 1.53 21.73 8.99
CA THR A 388 1.62 20.55 8.14
C THR A 388 2.52 20.82 6.95
N PRO A 389 3.64 20.09 6.78
CA PRO A 389 4.53 20.30 5.65
C PRO A 389 3.93 19.79 4.34
N LEU A 390 4.50 20.20 3.21
CA LEU A 390 4.17 19.63 1.91
C LEU A 390 4.65 18.17 1.82
N GLY A 391 3.80 17.32 1.25
CA GLY A 391 4.11 15.91 1.01
C GLY A 391 5.25 15.74 0.01
N ARG A 392 6.07 14.71 0.23
CA ARG A 392 7.16 14.32 -0.66
C ARG A 392 7.44 12.83 -0.52
N GLY A 393 7.22 12.08 -1.59
CA GLY A 393 7.59 10.67 -1.67
C GLY A 393 9.08 10.48 -1.94
N VAL A 394 9.57 9.26 -1.66
CA VAL A 394 10.92 8.84 -2.07
C VAL A 394 10.92 8.59 -3.58
N PRO A 395 11.79 9.22 -4.38
CA PRO A 395 11.89 8.92 -5.81
C PRO A 395 12.37 7.49 -6.02
N ILE A 396 11.83 6.81 -7.03
CA ILE A 396 12.17 5.43 -7.37
C ILE A 396 12.55 5.38 -8.84
N ASP A 397 13.80 5.01 -9.11
CA ASP A 397 14.27 4.79 -10.48
C ASP A 397 13.73 3.46 -11.00
N ILE A 398 12.93 3.53 -12.06
CA ILE A 398 12.26 2.38 -12.66
C ILE A 398 12.79 2.22 -14.08
N THR A 399 13.29 1.03 -14.39
CA THR A 399 13.60 0.64 -15.75
C THR A 399 12.48 -0.25 -16.28
N PRO A 400 12.01 -0.05 -17.52
CA PRO A 400 11.02 -0.92 -18.13
C PRO A 400 11.50 -2.37 -18.16
N TRP A 401 10.57 -3.29 -17.91
CA TRP A 401 10.82 -4.72 -18.01
C TRP A 401 11.35 -5.10 -19.39
N LYS A 402 12.23 -6.12 -19.43
CA LYS A 402 12.80 -6.68 -20.65
C LYS A 402 12.71 -8.21 -20.60
N PRO A 403 12.30 -8.87 -21.70
CA PRO A 403 12.27 -10.33 -21.75
C PRO A 403 13.67 -10.95 -21.61
N ASN A 404 13.75 -12.12 -21.00
CA ASN A 404 15.02 -12.84 -20.83
C ASN A 404 15.71 -13.05 -22.19
N GLY A 405 17.01 -12.72 -22.27
CA GLY A 405 17.80 -12.80 -23.51
C GLY A 405 17.95 -11.49 -24.29
N SER A 406 17.22 -10.44 -23.92
CA SER A 406 17.34 -9.10 -24.54
C SER A 406 18.36 -8.21 -23.83
N SER A 407 19.59 -8.70 -23.65
CA SER A 407 20.72 -7.87 -23.25
C SER A 407 21.18 -7.02 -24.43
N ILE A 408 20.51 -5.90 -24.66
CA ILE A 408 21.13 -4.80 -25.40
C ILE A 408 22.11 -4.16 -24.41
N THR A 409 23.40 -4.35 -24.67
CA THR A 409 24.49 -3.63 -24.00
C THR A 409 24.12 -2.15 -24.01
N PRO A 410 24.08 -1.44 -22.85
CA PRO A 410 23.83 -0.01 -22.87
C PRO A 410 24.89 0.64 -23.76
N GLN A 411 24.46 1.24 -24.88
CA GLN A 411 25.29 2.22 -25.56
C GLN A 411 25.50 3.34 -24.56
N ASN A 412 26.73 3.46 -24.06
CA ASN A 412 27.21 4.60 -23.29
C ASN A 412 26.93 5.88 -24.08
N THR A 413 25.77 6.48 -23.86
CA THR A 413 25.60 7.91 -24.09
C THR A 413 26.10 8.58 -22.84
N GLN A 414 27.35 9.04 -22.92
CA GLN A 414 27.89 10.00 -21.98
C GLN A 414 26.96 11.22 -21.95
N SER A 415 26.33 11.45 -20.81
CA SER A 415 25.80 12.74 -20.39
C SER A 415 25.97 12.74 -18.88
N GLY A 416 27.00 13.36 -18.32
CA GLY A 416 27.17 14.81 -18.34
C GLY A 416 26.54 15.34 -17.06
N TYR A 417 27.31 15.33 -15.97
CA TYR A 417 26.94 15.99 -14.71
C TYR A 417 26.73 17.48 -14.93
N TYR A 418 25.63 18.03 -14.43
CA TYR A 418 25.54 19.38 -13.86
C TYR A 418 24.54 19.38 -12.70
#